data_AF-A0A3D4Q5V8-F1
#
_entry.id   AF-A0A3D4Q5V8-F1
#
_cell.length_a   1.000
_cell.length_b   1.000
_cell.length_c   1.000
_cell.angle_alpha   90.00
_cell.angle_beta   90.00
_cell.angle_gamma   90.00
#
_symmetry.space_group_name_H-M   'P 1'
#
loop_
_entity.id
_entity.type
_entity.pdbx_description
1 polymer ?
#
loop_
_entity_poly.entity_id
_entity_poly.type
_entity_poly.pdbx_seq_one_letter_code
_entity_poly.pdbx_strand_id
1 'polypeptide(L)'
;MGTPIDISSLMEQMKTAASDVANKDIAVLKGFSDRQIKAIAQQAQLVAVGIASGQITEETQEFFLESLKTMAQSFANTLQGLAKVTIEKVWNAMVGVLWGAIGTATGIDIPAIA
;
A
#
# COMPACT_ATOMS: atom_id res chain seq x y z
N MET A 1 -18.27 -26.03 -28.01
CA MET A 1 -16.83 -26.26 -27.84
C MET A 1 -16.25 -24.93 -27.40
N GLY A 2 -15.63 -24.86 -26.22
CA GLY A 2 -15.04 -23.61 -25.76
C GLY A 2 -13.81 -23.24 -26.59
N THR A 3 -13.49 -21.96 -26.62
CA THR A 3 -12.35 -21.43 -27.37
C THR A 3 -11.05 -21.82 -26.65
N PRO A 4 -10.02 -22.33 -27.35
CA PRO A 4 -8.72 -22.58 -26.75
C PRO A 4 -8.14 -21.31 -26.13
N ILE A 5 -7.47 -21.43 -24.98
CA ILE A 5 -6.81 -20.31 -24.31
C ILE A 5 -5.56 -19.93 -25.12
N ASP A 6 -5.49 -18.66 -25.56
CA ASP A 6 -4.27 -18.06 -26.08
C ASP A 6 -3.37 -17.63 -24.90
N ILE A 7 -2.23 -18.30 -24.77
CA ILE A 7 -1.27 -18.07 -23.69
C ILE A 7 -0.68 -16.65 -23.74
N SER A 8 -0.41 -16.11 -24.94
CA SER A 8 0.18 -14.78 -25.07
C SER A 8 -0.79 -13.71 -24.62
N SER A 9 -2.05 -13.82 -25.07
CA SER A 9 -3.12 -12.91 -24.66
C SER A 9 -3.39 -13.01 -23.16
N LEU A 10 -3.43 -14.22 -22.59
CA LEU A 10 -3.63 -14.42 -21.16
C LEU A 10 -2.51 -13.78 -20.33
N MET A 11 -1.25 -13.98 -20.74
CA MET A 11 -0.11 -13.37 -20.07
C MET A 11 -0.17 -11.84 -20.09
N GLU A 12 -0.58 -11.24 -21.22
CA GLU A 12 -0.74 -9.80 -21.34
C GLU A 12 -1.87 -9.28 -20.43
N GLN A 13 -3.03 -9.94 -20.44
CA GLN A 13 -4.17 -9.58 -19.59
C GLN A 13 -3.81 -9.63 -18.10
N MET A 14 -3.10 -10.66 -17.65
CA MET A 14 -2.65 -10.75 -16.26
C MET A 14 -1.68 -9.62 -15.89
N LYS A 15 -0.71 -9.32 -16.77
CA LYS A 15 0.24 -8.22 -16.55
C LYS A 15 -0.47 -6.88 -16.44
N THR A 16 -1.42 -6.62 -17.33
CA THR A 16 -2.22 -5.39 -17.33
C THR A 16 -3.04 -5.29 -16.05
N ALA A 17 -3.81 -6.33 -15.70
CA ALA A 17 -4.63 -6.35 -14.49
C ALA A 17 -3.81 -6.13 -13.22
N ALA A 18 -2.65 -6.78 -13.10
CA ALA A 18 -1.73 -6.60 -11.98
C ALA A 18 -1.17 -5.16 -11.93
N SER A 19 -0.72 -4.63 -13.08
CA SER A 19 -0.10 -3.31 -13.16
C SER A 19 -1.08 -2.18 -12.90
N ASP A 20 -2.32 -2.29 -13.39
CA ASP A 20 -3.37 -1.28 -13.18
C ASP A 20 -3.70 -1.12 -11.69
N VAL A 21 -3.84 -2.25 -10.98
CA VAL A 21 -4.07 -2.26 -9.53
C VAL A 21 -2.86 -1.70 -8.79
N ALA A 22 -1.66 -2.19 -9.10
CA ALA A 22 -0.44 -1.76 -8.43
C ALA A 22 -0.20 -0.24 -8.61
N ASN A 23 -0.32 0.27 -9.83
CA ASN A 23 -0.09 1.69 -10.13
C ASN A 23 -1.09 2.60 -9.41
N LYS A 24 -2.36 2.20 -9.35
CA LYS A 24 -3.40 2.95 -8.64
C LYS A 24 -3.09 3.06 -7.15
N ASP A 25 -2.76 1.94 -6.51
CA ASP A 25 -2.49 1.92 -5.07
C ASP A 25 -1.15 2.58 -4.73
N ILE A 26 -0.11 2.44 -5.58
CA ILE A 26 1.17 3.16 -5.42
C ILE A 26 0.96 4.67 -5.41
N ALA A 27 0.10 5.21 -6.27
CA ALA A 27 -0.19 6.65 -6.28
C ALA A 27 -0.83 7.11 -4.95
N VAL A 28 -1.75 6.32 -4.41
CA VAL A 28 -2.38 6.59 -3.10
C VAL A 28 -1.37 6.51 -1.97
N LEU A 29 -0.54 5.45 -1.96
CA LEU A 29 0.54 5.24 -0.99
C LEU A 29 1.51 6.42 -0.98
N LYS A 30 1.95 6.87 -2.15
CA LYS A 30 2.85 8.02 -2.28
C LYS A 30 2.25 9.27 -1.62
N GLY A 31 0.99 9.59 -1.93
CA GLY A 31 0.31 10.74 -1.33
C GLY A 31 0.17 10.63 0.19
N PHE A 32 -0.09 9.43 0.71
CA PHE A 32 -0.09 9.16 2.16
C PHE A 32 1.30 9.39 2.77
N SER A 33 2.33 8.79 2.18
CA SER A 33 3.71 8.90 2.67
C SER A 33 4.19 10.34 2.72
N ASP A 34 3.96 11.12 1.66
CA ASP A 34 4.35 12.53 1.61
C ASP A 34 3.72 13.34 2.74
N ARG A 35 2.43 13.11 3.04
CA ARG A 35 1.73 13.78 4.13
C ARG A 35 2.25 13.38 5.51
N GLN A 36 2.40 12.08 5.76
CA GLN A 36 2.84 11.59 7.08
C GLN A 36 4.28 11.99 7.37
N ILE A 37 5.18 11.85 6.41
CA ILE A 37 6.59 12.23 6.57
C ILE A 37 6.70 13.74 6.81
N LYS A 38 5.94 14.56 6.07
CA LYS A 38 5.89 16.01 6.31
C LYS A 38 5.42 16.34 7.72
N ALA A 39 4.36 15.69 8.21
CA ALA A 39 3.85 15.91 9.56
C ALA A 39 4.88 15.52 10.64
N ILE A 40 5.57 14.39 10.47
CA ILE A 40 6.66 13.96 11.37
C ILE A 40 7.79 14.99 11.38
N ALA A 41 8.20 15.49 10.20
CA ALA A 41 9.24 16.50 10.09
C ALA A 41 8.84 17.83 10.77
N GLN A 42 7.59 18.26 10.60
CA GLN A 42 7.05 19.44 11.28
C GLN A 42 7.02 19.25 12.79
N GLN A 43 6.62 18.07 13.27
CA GLN A 43 6.65 17.76 14.70
C GLN A 43 8.09 17.78 15.24
N ALA A 44 9.06 17.24 14.49
CA ALA A 44 10.47 17.27 14.88
C ALA A 44 11.00 18.71 14.99
N GLN A 45 10.60 19.59 14.06
CA GLN A 45 10.92 21.02 14.15
C GLN A 45 10.33 21.66 15.41
N LEU A 46 9.06 21.39 15.74
CA LEU A 46 8.42 21.92 16.93
C LEU A 46 9.12 21.46 18.21
N VAL A 47 9.51 20.19 18.28
CA VAL A 47 10.27 19.65 19.41
C VAL A 47 11.64 20.32 19.51
N ALA A 48 12.36 20.49 18.39
CA ALA A 48 13.65 21.16 18.38
C ALA A 48 13.56 22.62 18.87
N VAL A 49 12.57 23.38 18.40
CA VAL A 49 12.31 24.76 18.85
C VAL A 49 11.95 24.79 20.33
N GLY A 50 11.10 23.86 20.79
CA GLY A 50 10.70 23.77 22.19
C GLY A 50 11.88 23.49 23.12
N ILE A 51 12.81 22.62 22.73
CA ILE A 51 14.05 22.36 23.48
C ILE A 51 14.92 23.62 23.50
N ALA A 52 15.17 24.24 22.34
CA ALA A 52 16.04 25.41 22.23
C ALA A 52 15.51 26.63 23.00
N SER A 53 14.19 26.78 23.13
CA SER A 53 13.56 27.86 23.89
C SER A 53 13.43 27.57 25.39
N GLY A 54 13.73 26.34 25.83
CA GLY A 54 13.50 25.88 27.20
C GLY A 54 12.03 25.58 27.54
N GLN A 55 11.12 25.65 26.56
CA GLN A 55 9.72 25.25 26.74
C GLN A 55 9.58 23.73 26.96
N ILE A 56 10.44 22.94 26.30
CA ILE A 56 10.64 21.52 26.60
C ILE A 56 11.88 21.45 27.49
N THR A 57 11.67 21.07 28.74
CA THR A 57 12.72 20.94 29.75
C THR A 57 13.44 19.60 29.62
N GLU A 58 14.61 19.46 30.26
CA GLU A 58 15.35 18.19 30.31
C GLU A 58 14.48 17.02 30.83
N GLU A 59 13.63 17.30 31.83
CA GLU A 59 12.70 16.31 32.42
C GLU A 59 11.69 15.77 31.40
N THR A 60 11.24 16.60 30.46
CA THR A 60 10.19 16.24 29.49
C THR A 60 10.75 15.90 28.10
N GLN A 61 12.03 16.16 27.86
CA GLN A 61 12.66 15.99 26.55
C GLN A 61 12.55 14.55 26.02
N GLU A 62 12.83 13.55 26.85
CA GLU A 62 12.78 12.14 26.45
C GLU A 62 11.38 11.73 25.98
N PHE A 63 10.33 12.21 26.65
CA PHE A 63 8.95 11.95 26.26
C PHE A 63 8.65 12.46 24.83
N PHE A 64 9.08 13.68 24.50
CA PHE A 64 8.85 14.24 23.16
C PHE A 64 9.69 13.52 22.08
N LEU A 65 10.91 13.12 22.40
CA LEU A 65 11.76 12.36 21.47
C LEU A 65 11.20 10.95 21.21
N GLU A 66 10.72 10.27 22.25
CA GLU A 66 10.08 8.95 22.09
C GLU A 66 8.75 9.06 21.33
N SER A 67 8.03 10.17 21.48
CA SER A 67 6.85 10.46 20.66
C SER A 67 7.18 10.52 19.17
N LEU A 68 8.26 11.22 18.78
CA LEU A 68 8.73 11.26 17.38
C LEU A 68 9.09 9.87 16.85
N LYS A 69 9.78 9.06 17.67
CA LYS A 69 10.10 7.67 17.33
C LYS A 69 8.84 6.83 17.14
N THR A 70 7.86 6.98 18.01
CA THR A 70 6.55 6.30 17.91
C THR A 70 5.80 6.70 16.64
N MET A 71 5.84 7.98 16.26
CA MET A 71 5.23 8.45 15.01
C MET A 71 5.89 7.80 13.78
N ALA A 72 7.22 7.73 13.76
CA ALA A 72 7.97 7.09 12.67
C ALA A 72 7.66 5.57 12.58
N GLN A 73 7.59 4.88 13.72
CA GLN A 73 7.21 3.47 13.77
C GLN A 73 5.76 3.25 13.27
N SER A 74 4.84 4.11 13.70
CA SER A 74 3.43 4.03 13.28
C SER A 74 3.27 4.27 11.79
N PHE A 75 4.05 5.18 11.21
CA PHE A 75 4.11 5.38 9.76
C PHE A 75 4.59 4.10 9.05
N ALA A 76 5.68 3.49 9.50
CA ALA A 76 6.23 2.27 8.89
C ALA A 76 5.24 1.10 8.95
N ASN A 77 4.59 0.88 10.10
CA ASN A 77 3.59 -0.18 10.28
C ASN A 77 2.37 0.04 9.38
N THR A 78 1.92 1.29 9.26
CA THR A 78 0.79 1.63 8.38
C THR A 78 1.15 1.39 6.92
N LEU A 79 2.35 1.82 6.49
CA LEU A 79 2.84 1.59 5.14
C LEU A 79 2.94 0.09 4.81
N GLN A 80 3.42 -0.72 5.75
CA GLN A 80 3.44 -2.17 5.61
C GLN A 80 2.04 -2.76 5.41
N GLY A 81 1.07 -2.34 6.22
CA GLY A 81 -0.33 -2.78 6.10
C GLY A 81 -0.93 -2.45 4.74
N LEU A 82 -0.72 -1.22 4.26
CA LEU A 82 -1.22 -0.78 2.95
C LEU A 82 -0.53 -1.52 1.79
N ALA A 83 0.78 -1.79 1.91
CA ALA A 83 1.51 -2.59 0.92
C ALA A 83 0.97 -4.02 0.84
N LYS A 84 0.68 -4.65 1.98
CA LYS A 84 0.05 -5.98 2.03
C LYS A 84 -1.29 -6.00 1.29
N VAL A 85 -2.16 -5.03 1.56
CA VAL A 85 -3.46 -4.89 0.87
C VAL A 85 -3.28 -4.70 -0.64
N THR A 86 -2.27 -3.93 -1.06
CA THR A 86 -1.97 -3.75 -2.48
C THR A 86 -1.60 -5.08 -3.14
N ILE A 87 -0.76 -5.88 -2.49
CA ILE A 87 -0.36 -7.21 -2.96
C ILE A 87 -1.58 -8.15 -3.07
N GLU A 88 -2.46 -8.15 -2.06
CA GLU A 88 -3.69 -8.94 -2.07
C GLU A 88 -4.61 -8.57 -3.24
N LYS A 89 -4.78 -7.27 -3.52
CA LYS A 89 -5.58 -6.83 -4.68
C LYS A 89 -4.95 -7.23 -6.01
N VAL A 90 -3.62 -7.13 -6.14
CA VAL A 90 -2.90 -7.56 -7.36
C VAL A 90 -3.11 -9.05 -7.59
N TRP A 91 -2.99 -9.86 -6.54
CA TRP A 91 -3.28 -11.29 -6.58
C TRP A 91 -4.72 -11.55 -7.04
N ASN A 92 -5.71 -10.91 -6.41
CA ASN A 92 -7.12 -11.08 -6.76
C ASN A 92 -7.41 -10.70 -8.21
N ALA A 93 -6.80 -9.62 -8.72
CA ALA A 93 -6.95 -9.20 -10.10
C ALA A 93 -6.41 -10.25 -11.09
N MET A 94 -5.24 -10.81 -10.83
CA MET A 94 -4.67 -11.88 -11.67
C MET A 94 -5.53 -13.14 -11.66
N VAL A 95 -5.98 -13.58 -10.49
CA VAL A 95 -6.85 -14.77 -10.40
C VAL A 95 -8.21 -14.52 -11.07
N GLY A 96 -8.75 -13.31 -11.00
CA GLY A 96 -9.95 -12.91 -11.75
C GLY A 96 -9.76 -13.09 -13.27
N VAL A 97 -8.62 -12.67 -13.82
CA VAL A 97 -8.28 -12.90 -15.24
C VAL A 97 -8.21 -14.40 -15.56
N LEU A 98 -7.53 -15.18 -14.71
CA LEU A 98 -7.44 -16.64 -14.89
C LEU A 98 -8.82 -17.30 -14.90
N TRP A 99 -9.69 -16.93 -13.95
CA TRP A 99 -11.02 -17.53 -13.83
C TRP A 99 -11.89 -17.17 -15.02
N GLY A 100 -11.83 -15.93 -15.49
CA GLY A 100 -12.52 -15.51 -16.70
C GLY A 100 -12.08 -16.29 -17.94
N ALA A 101 -10.77 -16.53 -18.09
CA ALA A 101 -10.22 -17.31 -19.20
C ALA A 101 -10.67 -18.78 -19.14
N ILE A 102 -10.58 -19.42 -17.97
CA ILE A 102 -11.01 -20.82 -17.78
C ILE A 102 -12.52 -20.95 -17.97
N GLY A 103 -13.32 -20.04 -17.41
CA GLY A 103 -14.78 -20.05 -17.56
C GLY A 103 -15.19 -19.93 -19.02
N THR A 104 -14.55 -19.05 -19.78
CA THR A 104 -14.80 -18.90 -21.23
C THR A 104 -14.40 -20.17 -22.01
N ALA A 105 -13.27 -20.79 -21.67
CA ALA A 105 -12.75 -21.96 -22.37
C ALA A 105 -13.50 -23.26 -22.04
N THR A 106 -14.10 -23.36 -20.85
CA THR A 106 -14.73 -24.61 -20.36
C THR A 106 -16.26 -24.52 -20.31
N GLY A 107 -16.83 -23.31 -20.27
CA GLY A 107 -18.25 -23.08 -20.04
C GLY A 107 -18.68 -23.29 -18.58
N ILE A 108 -17.73 -23.46 -17.65
CA ILE A 108 -18.00 -23.58 -16.22
C ILE A 108 -18.11 -22.18 -15.62
N ASP A 109 -19.14 -21.96 -14.79
CA ASP A 109 -19.25 -20.76 -13.97
C ASP A 109 -18.34 -20.90 -12.73
N ILE A 110 -17.32 -20.06 -12.64
CA ILE A 110 -16.37 -20.07 -11.53
C ILE A 110 -16.66 -18.86 -10.65
N PRO A 111 -17.02 -19.06 -9.37
CA PRO A 111 -17.37 -17.95 -8.49
C PRO A 111 -16.19 -16.99 -8.35
N ALA A 112 -16.53 -15.69 -8.31
CA ALA A 112 -15.56 -14.65 -8.01
C ALA A 112 -14.96 -14.86 -6.62
N ILE A 113 -13.68 -14.50 -6.47
CA ILE A 113 -12.97 -14.53 -5.20
C ILE A 113 -13.53 -13.40 -4.33
N ALA A 114 -13.85 -13.71 -3.07
CA ALA A 114 -14.27 -12.72 -2.07
C ALA A 114 -13.11 -11.81 -1.63
#